data_AF-A0A8X6NS48-F1
#
_entry.id   AF-A0A8X6NS48-F1
#
_cell.length_a   1.000
_cell.length_b   1.000
_cell.length_c   1.000
_cell.angle_alpha   90.00
_cell.angle_beta   90.00
_cell.angle_gamma   90.00
#
_symmetry.space_group_name_H-M   'P 1'
#
loop_
_entity.id
_entity.type
_entity.pdbx_description
1 polymer ?
#
loop_
_entity_poly.entity_id
_entity_poly.type
_entity_poly.pdbx_seq_one_letter_code
_entity_poly.pdbx_strand_id
1 'polypeptide(L)' 'MLASLILAFFISLVSKPDAPTIENNEIDEWQQALENSELFGGDMLIPPGTILGNAIAEKKYRWPNNTIYYSIDKSI' A
#
# COMPACT_ATOMS: atom_id res chain seq x y z
N MET A 1 18.20 18.44 46.14
CA MET A 1 17.99 18.94 44.76
C MET A 1 18.88 18.24 43.73
N LEU A 2 20.17 17.97 44.02
CA LEU A 2 21.07 17.28 43.08
C LEU A 2 20.64 15.84 42.72
N ALA A 3 20.17 15.07 43.71
CA ALA A 3 19.72 13.69 43.51
C ALA A 3 18.51 13.56 42.57
N SER A 4 17.61 14.54 42.58
CA SER A 4 16.42 14.58 41.72
C SER A 4 16.78 14.83 40.25
N LEU A 5 17.82 15.63 40.00
CA LEU A 5 18.35 15.89 38.65
C LEU A 5 19.03 14.65 38.06
N ILE A 6 19.78 13.91 38.87
CA ILE A 6 20.43 12.67 38.45
C ILE A 6 19.38 11.62 38.09
N LEU A 7 18.34 11.46 38.92
CA LEU A 7 17.25 10.51 38.66
C LEU A 7 16.48 10.86 37.37
N ALA A 8 16.17 12.13 37.15
CA ALA A 8 15.50 12.57 35.92
C ALA A 8 16.34 12.32 34.66
N PHE A 9 17.67 12.47 34.75
CA PHE A 9 18.58 12.17 33.65
C PHE A 9 18.57 10.68 33.29
N PHE A 10 18.60 9.79 34.27
CA PHE A 10 18.55 8.34 34.03
C PHE A 10 17.20 7.89 33.48
N ILE A 11 16.08 8.46 33.94
CA ILE A 11 14.75 8.16 33.39
C ILE A 11 14.70 8.58 31.91
N SER A 12 15.23 9.75 31.56
CA SER A 12 15.28 10.21 30.17
C SER A 12 16.16 9.32 29.27
N LEU A 13 17.27 8.79 29.81
CA LEU A 13 18.17 7.90 29.08
C LEU A 13 17.53 6.53 28.81
N VAL A 14 16.76 6.00 29.76
CA VAL A 14 16.09 4.69 29.68
C VAL A 14 14.77 4.76 28.91
N SER A 15 14.05 5.90 28.96
CA SER A 15 12.78 6.09 28.26
C SER A 15 12.93 6.46 26.79
N LYS A 16 14.12 6.37 26.19
CA LYS A 16 14.23 6.53 24.75
C LYS A 16 13.52 5.33 24.11
N PRO A 17 12.33 5.51 23.50
CA PRO A 17 11.66 4.39 22.87
C PRO A 17 12.56 3.94 21.74
N ASP A 18 12.82 2.64 21.64
CA ASP A 18 13.40 2.07 20.43
C ASP A 18 12.50 2.54 19.29
N ALA A 19 13.06 3.39 18.42
CA ALA A 19 12.36 3.82 17.23
C ALA A 19 11.99 2.52 16.50
N PRO A 20 10.70 2.26 16.21
CA PRO A 20 10.35 1.08 15.46
C PRO A 20 11.14 1.17 14.16
N THR A 21 12.02 0.20 13.96
CA THR A 21 12.73 0.03 12.71
C THR A 21 11.62 -0.36 11.74
N ILE A 22 11.07 0.62 11.03
CA ILE A 22 10.14 0.36 9.94
C ILE A 22 10.96 -0.46 8.95
N GLU A 23 10.69 -1.77 8.89
CA GLU A 23 11.22 -2.62 7.84
C GLU A 23 10.72 -2.04 6.51
N ASN A 24 11.60 -1.30 5.83
CA ASN A 24 11.30 -0.62 4.56
C ASN A 24 10.96 -1.58 3.39
N ASN A 25 10.85 -2.89 3.66
CA ASN A 25 10.59 -3.88 2.62
C ASN A 25 9.14 -3.87 2.14
N GLU A 26 8.16 -3.51 2.98
CA GLU A 26 6.76 -3.48 2.54
C GLU A 26 6.47 -2.32 1.58
N ILE A 27 7.15 -1.18 1.71
CA ILE A 27 6.90 -0.01 0.85
C ILE A 27 7.36 -0.28 -0.60
N ASP A 28 8.41 -1.07 -0.77
CA ASP A 28 9.09 -1.27 -2.06
C ASP A 28 8.24 -2.11 -3.05
N GLU A 29 7.53 -3.13 -2.56
CA GLU A 29 6.68 -3.99 -3.40
C GLU A 29 5.46 -3.25 -3.98
N TRP A 30 4.82 -2.40 -3.17
CA TRP A 30 3.68 -1.59 -3.64
C TRP A 30 4.10 -0.51 -4.62
N GLN A 31 5.33 0.01 -4.49
CA GLN A 31 5.85 1.01 -5.41
C GLN A 31 6.19 0.40 -6.77
N GLN A 32 6.79 -0.80 -6.79
CA GLN A 32 7.06 -1.53 -8.03
C GLN A 32 5.77 -1.87 -8.79
N ALA A 33 4.67 -2.16 -8.09
CA ALA A 33 3.37 -2.41 -8.71
C ALA A 33 2.81 -1.20 -9.50
N LEU A 34 3.30 0.02 -9.23
CA LEU A 34 2.89 1.27 -9.90
C LEU A 34 3.84 1.69 -11.03
N GLU A 35 4.93 0.95 -11.27
CA GLU A 35 5.98 1.34 -12.23
C GLU A 35 5.88 0.60 -13.57
N ASN A 36 4.83 -0.20 -13.81
CA ASN A 36 4.70 -0.89 -15.08
C ASN A 36 4.26 0.06 -16.21
N SER A 37 5.25 0.47 -17.02
CA SER A 37 5.05 1.37 -18.17
C SER A 37 4.16 0.81 -19.30
N GLU A 38 3.91 -0.50 -19.32
CA GLU A 38 2.99 -1.11 -20.28
C GLU A 38 1.52 -0.99 -19.85
N LEU A 39 1.29 -0.61 -18.58
CA LEU A 39 -0.04 -0.46 -17.99
C LEU A 39 -0.45 1.00 -17.88
N PHE A 40 -1.74 1.27 -18.01
CA PHE A 40 -2.28 2.60 -17.79
C PHE A 40 -2.20 2.94 -16.30
N GLY A 41 -1.54 4.05 -15.96
CA GLY A 41 -1.36 4.46 -14.56
C GLY A 41 -0.45 3.55 -13.73
N GLY A 42 0.22 2.57 -14.35
CA GLY A 42 1.14 1.64 -13.70
C GLY A 42 0.53 0.27 -13.36
N ASP A 43 -0.80 0.16 -13.22
CA ASP A 43 -1.45 -1.04 -12.68
C ASP A 43 -2.71 -1.50 -13.44
N MET A 44 -3.16 -0.74 -14.46
CA MET A 44 -4.42 -1.01 -15.16
C MET A 44 -4.23 -1.47 -16.61
N LEU A 45 -4.83 -2.62 -16.96
CA LEU A 45 -4.99 -3.05 -18.35
C LEU A 45 -6.21 -2.39 -18.99
N ILE A 46 -6.01 -1.70 -20.11
CA ILE A 46 -7.09 -1.04 -20.87
C ILE A 46 -7.45 -1.91 -22.09
N PRO A 47 -8.72 -2.36 -22.22
CA PRO A 47 -9.14 -3.09 -23.40
C PRO A 47 -9.03 -2.25 -24.67
N PRO A 48 -8.61 -2.84 -25.81
CA PRO A 48 -8.49 -2.12 -27.07
C PRO A 48 -9.83 -1.49 -27.48
N GLY A 49 -9.79 -0.23 -27.92
CA GLY A 49 -10.98 0.53 -28.35
C GLY A 49 -11.77 1.20 -27.21
N THR A 50 -11.30 1.12 -25.96
CA THR A 50 -11.91 1.83 -24.83
C THR A 50 -11.46 3.29 -24.83
N ILE A 51 -12.42 4.23 -24.75
CA ILE A 51 -12.11 5.66 -24.60
C ILE A 51 -11.74 5.90 -23.13
N LEU A 52 -10.54 6.44 -22.91
CA LEU A 52 -9.97 6.67 -21.59
C LEU A 52 -10.77 7.72 -20.81
N GLY A 53 -11.20 7.34 -19.62
CA GLY A 53 -11.78 8.20 -18.59
C GLY A 53 -11.75 7.47 -17.25
N ASN A 54 -11.60 8.21 -16.15
CA ASN A 54 -11.38 7.61 -14.82
C ASN A 54 -12.64 6.95 -14.21
N ALA A 55 -13.72 6.81 -14.98
CA ALA A 55 -14.99 6.28 -14.52
C ALA A 55 -15.55 5.24 -15.48
N ILE A 56 -15.87 4.05 -14.96
CA ILE A 56 -16.69 3.05 -15.65
C ILE A 56 -18.16 3.49 -15.54
N ALA A 57 -18.60 4.34 -16.47
CA ALA A 57 -19.95 4.91 -16.44
C ALA A 57 -21.04 3.95 -16.96
N GLU A 58 -20.70 3.06 -17.90
CA GLU A 58 -21.69 2.22 -18.56
C GLU A 58 -22.01 0.93 -17.77
N LYS A 59 -23.31 0.61 -17.63
CA LYS A 59 -23.80 -0.58 -16.92
C LYS A 59 -23.29 -1.90 -17.53
N LYS A 60 -22.99 -1.93 -18.83
CA LYS A 60 -22.51 -3.13 -19.54
C LYS A 60 -21.14 -3.64 -19.02
N TYR A 61 -20.36 -2.78 -18.39
CA TYR A 61 -19.06 -3.12 -17.80
C TYR A 61 -19.15 -3.49 -16.31
N ARG A 62 -20.36 -3.54 -15.73
CA ARG A 62 -20.57 -3.90 -14.33
C ARG A 62 -20.84 -5.39 -14.22
N TRP A 63 -20.35 -6.01 -13.15
CA TRP A 63 -20.59 -7.42 -12.87
C TRP A 63 -22.09 -7.70 -12.68
N PRO A 64 -22.59 -8.85 -13.17
CA PRO A 64 -23.98 -9.23 -12.97
C PRO A 64 -24.28 -9.42 -11.48
N ASN A 65 -25.44 -8.96 -11.03
CA ASN A 65 -25.89 -9.08 -9.63
C ASN A 65 -24.88 -8.55 -8.60
N ASN A 66 -24.00 -7.63 -8.97
CA ASN A 66 -22.91 -7.11 -8.12
C ASN A 66 -22.06 -8.23 -7.49
N THR A 67 -21.95 -9.39 -8.14
CA THR A 67 -21.25 -10.56 -7.63
C THR A 67 -20.10 -10.93 -8.57
N ILE A 68 -18.91 -11.13 -8.00
CA ILE A 68 -17.70 -11.50 -8.74
C ILE A 68 -17.37 -12.96 -8.42
N TYR A 69 -17.34 -13.80 -9.45
CA TYR A 69 -16.83 -15.16 -9.34
C TYR A 69 -15.33 -15.15 -9.55
N TYR A 70 -14.60 -15.89 -8.71
CA TYR A 70 -13.14 -15.96 -8.78
C TYR A 70 -12.65 -17.39 -8.54
N SER A 71 -11.43 -17.66 -8.98
CA SER A 71 -10.67 -18.87 -8.67
C SER A 71 -9.27 -18.48 -8.23
N ILE A 72 -8.73 -19.20 -7.25
CA ILE A 72 -7.32 -19.03 -6.86
C ILE A 72 -6.50 -19.95 -7.76
N ASP A 73 -5.68 -19.34 -8.63
CA ASP A 73 -4.68 -20.08 -9.37
C ASP A 73 -3.51 -20.42 -8.45
N LYS A 74 -3.09 -21.69 -8.46
CA LYS A 74 -1.98 -22.22 -7.64
C LYS A 74 -0.67 -22.31 -8.42
N SER A 75 -0.63 -21.78 -9.65
CA SER A 75 0.55 -21.75 -10.50
C SER A 75 1.57 -20.66 -10.11
N ILE A 76 1.19 -19.78 -9.17
CA ILE A 76 1.99 -18.67 -8.64
C ILE A 76 2.91 -19.17 -7.51
#